data_AF-A0A497GFW6-F1
#
_entry.id   AF-A0A497GFW6-F1
#
_cell.length_a   1.000
_cell.length_b   1.000
_cell.length_c   1.000
_cell.angle_alpha   90.00
_cell.angle_beta   90.00
_cell.angle_gamma   90.00
#
_symmetry.space_group_name_H-M   'P 1'
#
loop_
_entity.id
_entity.type
_entity.pdbx_description
1 polymer ?
#
loop_
_entity_poly.entity_id
_entity_poly.type
_entity_poly.pdbx_seq_one_letter_code
_entity_poly.pdbx_strand_id
1 'polypeptide(L)' 'MAIRVDLSKLREVDFEVKREVWNKYKPSDGSILRFKVVVTKFLDTGEIDPNTGFPRYILLLFKT' A
#
# COMPACT_ATOMS: atom_id res chain seq x y z
N MET A 1 -21.19 4.60 1.25
CA MET A 1 -21.27 3.17 0.87
C MET A 1 -19.95 2.53 1.28
N ALA A 2 -19.93 1.65 2.28
CA ALA A 2 -18.72 0.91 2.63
C ALA A 2 -18.74 -0.43 1.90
N ILE A 3 -17.82 -0.63 0.95
CA ILE A 3 -17.66 -1.93 0.28
C ILE A 3 -16.91 -2.83 1.26
N ARG A 4 -17.54 -3.95 1.63
CA ARG A 4 -16.90 -5.00 2.43
C ARG A 4 -16.21 -5.96 1.47
N VAL A 5 -14.88 -5.93 1.47
CA VAL A 5 -14.06 -6.89 0.72
C VAL A 5 -13.56 -7.95 1.69
N ASP A 6 -13.84 -9.22 1.40
CA ASP A 6 -13.29 -10.35 2.13
C ASP A 6 -11.87 -10.65 1.61
N LEU A 7 -10.87 -10.15 2.34
CA LEU A 7 -9.46 -10.23 1.93
C LEU A 7 -8.92 -11.67 1.95
N SER A 8 -9.54 -12.59 2.69
CA SER A 8 -9.08 -13.98 2.83
C SER A 8 -9.18 -14.79 1.53
N LYS A 9 -9.99 -14.32 0.57
CA LYS A 9 -10.24 -14.98 -0.71
C LYS A 9 -9.37 -14.46 -1.84
N LEU A 10 -8.60 -13.40 -1.59
CA LEU A 10 -7.76 -12.79 -2.62
C LEU A 10 -6.40 -13.47 -2.68
N ARG A 11 -5.83 -13.52 -3.88
CA ARG A 11 -4.52 -14.12 -4.12
C ARG A 11 -3.44 -13.10 -3.79
N GLU A 12 -2.53 -13.47 -2.90
CA GLU A 12 -1.33 -12.67 -2.64
C GLU A 12 -0.33 -12.82 -3.79
N VAL A 13 0.33 -11.73 -4.16
CA VAL A 13 1.30 -11.67 -5.25
C VAL A 13 2.66 -11.21 -4.73
N ASP A 14 3.70 -11.93 -5.14
CA ASP A 14 5.08 -11.57 -4.81
C ASP A 14 5.50 -10.27 -5.50
N PHE A 15 6.33 -9.50 -4.82
CA PHE A 15 6.86 -8.25 -5.35
C PHE A 15 8.28 -7.99 -4.85
N GLU A 16 9.00 -7.14 -5.58
CA GLU A 16 10.31 -6.65 -5.17
C GLU A 16 10.21 -5.16 -4.80
N VAL A 17 10.78 -4.80 -3.64
CA VAL A 17 10.81 -3.42 -3.17
C VAL A 17 11.84 -2.63 -3.99
N LYS A 18 11.37 -1.81 -4.94
CA LYS A 18 12.25 -0.90 -5.69
C LYS A 18 12.67 0.32 -4.88
N ARG A 19 11.75 0.93 -4.12
CA ARG A 19 12.02 2.14 -3.34
C ARG A 19 10.97 2.37 -2.26
N GLU A 20 11.43 2.51 -1.02
CA GLU A 20 10.63 3.00 0.10
C GLU A 20 11.50 3.90 0.97
N VAL A 21 11.22 5.20 1.00
CA VAL A 21 12.06 6.19 1.69
C VAL A 21 11.48 6.59 3.04
N TRP A 22 12.36 6.98 3.96
CA TRP A 22 11.96 7.60 5.22
C TRP A 22 11.45 9.02 4.96
N ASN A 23 10.23 9.31 5.39
CA ASN A 23 9.72 10.66 5.45
C ASN A 23 10.22 11.31 6.74
N LYS A 24 10.67 12.55 6.66
CA LYS A 24 11.20 13.32 7.80
C LYS A 24 10.44 14.64 7.88
N TYR A 25 9.93 14.95 9.06
CA TYR A 25 9.23 16.20 9.34
C TYR A 25 9.83 16.85 10.57
N LYS A 26 9.84 18.18 10.58
CA LYS A 26 10.30 18.97 11.72
C LYS A 26 9.14 19.83 12.22
N PRO A 27 8.43 19.42 13.28
CA PRO A 27 7.38 20.23 13.88
C PRO A 27 7.94 21.51 14.54
N SER A 28 7.04 22.39 14.97
CA SER A 28 7.39 23.70 15.56
C SER A 28 8.18 23.60 16.86
N ASP A 29 8.08 22.49 17.59
CA ASP A 29 8.85 22.21 18.80
C ASP A 29 10.32 21.83 18.52
N GLY A 30 10.72 21.76 17.25
CA GLY A 30 12.07 21.44 16.83
C GLY A 30 12.41 19.95 16.85
N SER A 31 11.47 19.07 17.23
CA SER A 31 11.64 17.62 17.15
C SER A 31 11.79 17.13 15.70
N ILE A 32 12.24 15.89 15.50
CA ILE A 32 12.30 15.27 14.16
C ILE A 32 11.42 14.03 14.18
N LEU A 33 10.26 14.14 13.54
CA LEU A 33 9.40 13.00 13.27
C LEU A 33 9.92 12.26 12.03
N ARG A 34 10.09 10.94 12.15
CA ARG A 34 10.44 10.08 11.02
C ARG A 34 9.39 9.00 10.91
N PHE A 35 8.87 8.77 9.72
CA PHE A 35 8.03 7.61 9.46
C PHE A 35 8.25 7.07 8.06
N LYS A 36 8.05 5.77 7.91
CA LYS A 36 8.15 5.07 6.63
C LYS A 36 6.85 4.33 6.37
N VAL A 37 6.37 4.43 5.13
CA VAL A 37 5.29 3.57 4.65
C VAL A 37 5.96 2.36 3.99
N VAL A 38 5.61 1.18 4.47
CA VAL A 38 6.11 -0.09 3.95
C VAL A 38 4.94 -0.85 3.35
N VAL A 39 5.08 -1.29 2.10
CA VAL A 39 4.10 -2.19 1.49
C VAL A 39 4.40 -3.60 1.99
N THR A 40 3.38 -4.28 2.51
CA THR A 40 3.55 -5.63 3.07
C THR A 40 2.99 -6.70 2.15
N LYS A 41 1.88 -6.41 1.47
CA LYS A 41 1.19 -7.36 0.59
C LYS A 41 0.52 -6.67 -0.58
N PHE A 42 0.51 -7.35 -1.73
CA PHE A 42 -0.33 -7.06 -2.87
C PHE A 42 -1.36 -8.17 -3.00
N LEU A 43 -2.64 -7.81 -3.00
CA LEU A 43 -3.74 -8.74 -3.19
C LEU A 43 -4.36 -8.49 -4.56
N ASP A 44 -4.30 -9.49 -5.43
CA ASP A 44 -4.91 -9.47 -6.75
C ASP A 44 -6.44 -9.57 -6.63
N THR A 45 -7.15 -8.60 -7.19
CA THR A 45 -8.62 -8.60 -7.18
C THR A 45 -9.22 -9.40 -8.32
N GLY A 46 -8.41 -9.82 -9.31
CA GLY A 46 -8.87 -10.45 -10.55
C GLY A 46 -9.58 -9.48 -11.50
N GLU A 47 -9.67 -8.20 -11.15
CA GLU A 47 -10.36 -7.19 -11.97
C GLU A 47 -9.36 -6.39 -12.80
N ILE A 48 -9.65 -6.22 -14.08
CA ILE A 48 -8.90 -5.34 -14.97
C ILE A 48 -9.61 -3.98 -15.02
N ASP A 49 -8.86 -2.89 -14.91
CA ASP A 49 -9.38 -1.54 -15.12
C ASP A 49 -9.74 -1.35 -16.60
N PRO A 50 -11.02 -1.06 -16.94
CA PRO A 50 -11.45 -0.92 -18.33
C PRO A 50 -10.81 0.26 -19.06
N ASN A 51 -10.34 1.29 -18.35
CA ASN A 51 -9.77 2.49 -18.98
C ASN A 51 -8.29 2.35 -19.30
N THR A 52 -7.56 1.60 -18.47
CA THR A 52 -6.10 1.47 -18.59
C THR A 52 -5.65 0.10 -19.07
N GLY A 53 -6.51 -0.92 -18.96
CA GLY A 53 -6.18 -2.31 -19.24
C GLY A 53 -5.29 -2.97 -18.19
N PHE A 54 -5.00 -2.29 -17.08
CA PHE A 54 -4.13 -2.83 -16.04
C PHE A 54 -4.91 -3.59 -14.96
N PRO A 55 -4.31 -4.65 -14.38
CA PRO A 55 -4.91 -5.34 -13.23
C PRO A 55 -4.99 -4.42 -12.01
N ARG A 56 -6.07 -4.57 -11.25
CA ARG A 56 -6.29 -3.86 -9.99
C ARG A 56 -5.80 -4.69 -8.82
N TYR A 57 -5.09 -4.04 -7.90
CA TYR A 57 -4.56 -4.65 -6.69
C TYR A 57 -5.01 -3.87 -5.46
N ILE A 58 -5.22 -4.60 -4.36
CA ILE A 58 -5.37 -4.03 -3.02
C ILE A 58 -4.02 -4.10 -2.31
N LEU A 59 -3.62 -2.97 -1.73
CA LEU A 59 -2.35 -2.82 -1.02
C LEU A 59 -2.57 -2.89 0.49
N LEU A 60 -1.78 -3.70 1.18
CA LEU A 60 -1.70 -3.66 2.64
C LEU A 60 -0.44 -2.92 3.07
N LEU A 61 -0.63 -1.85 3.83
CA LEU A 61 0.43 -0.93 4.24
C LEU A 61 0.67 -1.02 5.74
N PHE A 62 1.94 -0.99 6.13
CA PHE A 62 2.38 -0.83 7.51
C PHE A 62 3.04 0.55 7.68
N LYS A 63 2.78 1.20 8.81
CA LYS A 63 3.35 2.52 9.17
C LYS A 63 4.19 2.36 10.43
N THR A 64 5.47 2.75 10.33
CA THR A 64 6.45 2.81 11.42
C THR A 64 7.00 4.20 11.57
#